data_AF-A0A843T6U3-F1
#
_entry.id   AF-A0A843T6U3-F1
#
_cell.length_a   1.000
_cell.length_b   1.000
_cell.length_c   1.000
_cell.angle_alpha   90.00
_cell.angle_beta   90.00
_cell.angle_gamma   90.00
#
_symmetry.space_group_name_H-M   'P 1'
#
loop_
_entity.id
_entity.type
_entity.pdbx_description
1 polymer ?
#
loop_
_entity_poly.entity_id
_entity_poly.type
_entity_poly.pdbx_seq_one_letter_code
_entity_poly.pdbx_strand_id
1 'polypeptide(L)'
;MTGKRRTWQLLGCTLLLACGAEDPRPEPRVVQNSNDAVTDVSEFIDSAIPQAVAGDGGWNFQQSAMADLTGDGTPERVVLTARVEVYRGRPAWDDGQPWQVYVEVADSSRTYLYSQRLQLGTLTMRITQPEPNRLPSILMLEHLPDRMRVIESSYPEANGRPSAVVRFERALNPQGELASPQLP
;
A
#
# COMPACT_ATOMS: atom_id res chain seq x y z
N MET A 1 -4.96 -44.72 -75.81
CA MET A 1 -6.31 -44.96 -75.27
C MET A 1 -6.58 -43.95 -74.17
N THR A 2 -7.72 -43.24 -74.24
CA THR A 2 -8.44 -42.56 -73.12
C THR A 2 -7.61 -41.63 -72.21
N GLY A 3 -7.70 -40.30 -72.22
CA GLY A 3 -8.89 -39.42 -72.28
C GLY A 3 -9.30 -38.98 -70.86
N LYS A 4 -9.31 -37.65 -70.58
CA LYS A 4 -10.12 -36.89 -69.58
C LYS A 4 -9.38 -35.59 -69.22
N ARG A 5 -9.83 -34.40 -69.65
CA ARG A 5 -10.97 -33.54 -69.24
C ARG A 5 -10.57 -32.48 -68.20
N ARG A 6 -10.81 -31.23 -68.63
CA ARG A 6 -10.74 -29.95 -67.90
C ARG A 6 -11.60 -29.94 -66.64
N THR A 7 -11.17 -29.19 -65.62
CA THR A 7 -12.08 -28.38 -64.78
C THR A 7 -11.34 -27.14 -64.28
N TRP A 8 -11.86 -25.96 -64.62
CA TRP A 8 -11.49 -24.67 -64.04
C TRP A 8 -12.32 -24.48 -62.76
N GLN A 9 -11.70 -24.04 -61.67
CA GLN A 9 -12.41 -23.49 -60.52
C GLN A 9 -11.93 -22.07 -60.26
N LEU A 10 -12.86 -21.13 -60.44
CA LEU A 10 -12.76 -19.72 -60.04
C LEU A 10 -12.84 -19.67 -58.51
N LEU A 11 -11.78 -19.17 -57.87
CA LEU A 11 -11.84 -18.74 -56.47
C LEU A 11 -12.41 -17.32 -56.43
N GLY A 12 -13.60 -17.18 -55.83
CA GLY A 12 -14.15 -15.89 -55.45
C GLY A 12 -13.49 -15.39 -54.17
N CYS A 13 -12.88 -14.20 -54.23
CA CYS A 13 -12.46 -13.44 -53.05
C CYS A 13 -13.68 -12.74 -52.44
N THR A 14 -14.10 -13.15 -51.25
CA THR A 14 -15.04 -12.40 -50.42
C THR A 14 -14.26 -11.49 -49.48
N LEU A 15 -14.26 -10.18 -49.73
CA LEU A 15 -13.81 -9.17 -48.77
C LEU A 15 -14.88 -9.00 -47.69
N LEU A 16 -14.52 -9.27 -46.42
CA LEU A 16 -15.29 -8.86 -45.26
C LEU A 16 -14.75 -7.52 -44.75
N LEU A 17 -15.53 -6.45 -44.93
CA LEU A 17 -15.34 -5.17 -44.27
C LEU A 17 -15.84 -5.29 -42.82
N ALA A 18 -14.93 -5.33 -41.87
CA ALA A 18 -15.24 -5.20 -40.45
C ALA A 18 -15.27 -3.71 -40.07
N CYS A 19 -16.47 -3.17 -39.86
CA CYS A 19 -16.65 -1.87 -39.21
C CYS A 19 -16.39 -2.04 -37.71
N GLY A 20 -15.20 -1.67 -37.24
CA GLY A 20 -14.92 -1.48 -35.82
C GLY A 20 -15.53 -0.16 -35.36
N ALA A 21 -16.64 -0.22 -34.64
CA ALA A 21 -17.11 0.91 -33.85
C ALA A 21 -16.25 0.96 -32.58
N GLU A 22 -15.33 1.91 -32.51
CA GLU A 22 -14.61 2.25 -31.28
C GLU A 22 -15.64 2.77 -30.26
N ASP A 23 -15.91 1.95 -29.27
CA ASP A 23 -16.65 2.30 -28.05
C ASP A 23 -15.82 3.34 -27.28
N PRO A 24 -16.23 4.61 -27.18
CA PRO A 24 -15.51 5.62 -26.44
C PRO A 24 -15.77 5.41 -24.94
N ARG A 25 -15.26 4.31 -24.39
CA ARG A 25 -15.20 4.14 -22.94
C ARG A 25 -14.30 5.25 -22.43
N PRO A 26 -14.79 6.14 -21.56
CA PRO A 26 -13.91 7.11 -20.93
C PRO A 26 -12.81 6.32 -20.21
N GLU A 27 -11.57 6.51 -20.65
CA GLU A 27 -10.43 5.94 -19.95
C GLU A 27 -10.54 6.32 -18.47
N PRO A 28 -10.32 5.37 -17.54
CA PRO A 28 -10.30 5.71 -16.13
C PRO A 28 -9.25 6.79 -15.92
N ARG A 29 -9.71 8.02 -15.67
CA ARG A 29 -8.82 9.11 -15.28
C ARG A 29 -8.16 8.70 -13.98
N VAL A 30 -6.90 8.29 -14.06
CA VAL A 30 -6.02 8.29 -12.90
C VAL A 30 -5.89 9.76 -12.52
N VAL A 31 -6.67 10.16 -11.51
CA VAL A 31 -6.44 11.45 -10.86
C VAL A 31 -5.11 11.29 -10.14
N GLN A 32 -4.02 11.65 -10.81
CA GLN A 32 -2.73 11.90 -10.17
C GLN A 32 -2.92 13.13 -9.29
N ASN A 33 -3.47 12.93 -8.09
CA ASN A 33 -3.43 13.95 -7.06
C ASN A 33 -1.95 14.28 -6.83
N SER A 34 -1.55 15.48 -7.22
CA SER A 34 -0.18 16.00 -7.12
C SER A 34 0.21 16.31 -5.66
N ASN A 35 -0.31 15.53 -4.70
CA ASN A 35 -0.08 15.69 -3.27
C ASN A 35 1.19 14.96 -2.83
N ASP A 36 2.27 15.02 -3.63
CA ASP A 36 3.63 14.67 -3.19
C ASP A 36 4.18 15.72 -2.19
N ALA A 37 3.30 16.46 -1.51
CA ALA A 37 3.67 17.40 -0.48
C ALA A 37 4.31 16.64 0.68
N VAL A 38 5.63 16.80 0.80
CA VAL A 38 6.37 16.33 1.97
C VAL A 38 5.79 17.00 3.21
N THR A 39 5.38 16.15 4.13
CA THR A 39 4.67 16.51 5.35
C THR A 39 5.48 16.05 6.56
N ASP A 40 5.37 16.76 7.68
CA ASP A 40 5.97 16.32 8.93
C ASP A 40 5.24 15.09 9.48
N VAL A 41 5.95 14.10 10.01
CA VAL A 41 5.30 12.87 10.52
C VAL A 41 4.33 13.15 11.66
N SER A 42 4.46 14.29 12.36
CA SER A 42 3.53 14.70 13.42
C SER A 42 2.07 14.78 12.97
N GLU A 43 1.79 14.99 11.69
CA GLU A 43 0.42 14.92 11.14
C GLU A 43 -0.17 13.50 11.21
N PHE A 44 0.68 12.48 11.26
CA PHE A 44 0.30 11.08 11.41
C PHE A 44 0.40 10.59 12.87
N ILE A 45 0.74 11.46 13.82
CA ILE A 45 0.82 11.14 15.25
C ILE A 45 -0.38 11.72 16.00
N ASP A 46 -1.33 10.86 16.36
CA ASP A 46 -2.36 11.17 17.34
C ASP A 46 -1.74 11.18 18.75
N SER A 47 -1.52 12.38 19.28
CA SER A 47 -0.99 12.62 20.63
C SER A 47 -1.86 12.09 21.77
N ALA A 48 -3.15 11.79 21.52
CA ALA A 48 -4.03 11.20 22.51
C ALA A 48 -3.76 9.69 22.72
N ILE A 49 -3.00 9.06 21.83
CA ILE A 49 -2.57 7.67 21.96
C ILE A 49 -1.19 7.66 22.62
N PRO A 50 -1.04 7.10 23.83
CA PRO A 50 0.26 6.97 24.48
C PRO A 50 1.22 6.17 23.61
N GLN A 51 2.47 6.63 23.51
CA GLN A 51 3.55 5.88 22.88
C GLN A 51 3.71 4.54 23.58
N ALA A 52 3.78 3.47 22.78
CA ALA A 52 3.93 2.12 23.27
C ALA A 52 5.09 1.41 22.57
N VAL A 53 5.62 0.42 23.26
CA VAL A 53 6.64 -0.48 22.76
C VAL A 53 5.99 -1.82 22.47
N ALA A 54 6.40 -2.47 21.38
CA ALA A 54 5.91 -3.79 21.05
C ALA A 54 6.15 -4.77 22.21
N GLY A 55 5.09 -5.45 22.66
CA GLY A 55 5.11 -6.32 23.83
C GLY A 55 4.65 -5.66 25.14
N ASP A 56 4.41 -4.35 25.16
CA ASP A 56 3.78 -3.68 26.30
C ASP A 56 2.37 -4.24 26.56
N GLY A 57 1.87 -4.07 27.78
CA GLY A 57 0.56 -4.58 28.20
C GLY A 57 -0.57 -4.16 27.25
N GLY A 58 -1.14 -5.13 26.53
CA GLY A 58 -2.22 -4.93 25.55
C GLY A 58 -1.75 -4.74 24.10
N TRP A 59 -0.47 -4.46 23.85
CA TRP A 59 0.12 -4.31 22.51
C TRP A 59 0.57 -5.66 21.94
N ASN A 60 -0.42 -6.54 21.77
CA ASN A 60 -0.20 -7.96 21.50
C ASN A 60 0.08 -8.28 20.02
N PHE A 61 -0.09 -7.32 19.11
CA PHE A 61 0.33 -7.46 17.72
C PHE A 61 1.64 -6.74 17.48
N GLN A 62 2.57 -7.43 16.81
CA GLN A 62 3.84 -6.86 16.42
C GLN A 62 4.33 -7.46 15.10
N GLN A 63 4.94 -6.61 14.28
CA GLN A 63 5.77 -6.98 13.14
C GLN A 63 7.00 -6.09 13.16
N SER A 64 8.15 -6.61 12.75
CA SER A 64 9.34 -5.79 12.62
C SER A 64 10.17 -6.19 11.41
N ALA A 65 10.94 -5.24 10.90
CA ALA A 65 11.91 -5.44 9.84
C ALA A 65 13.18 -4.62 10.14
N MET A 66 14.31 -5.08 9.61
CA MET A 66 15.60 -4.40 9.73
C MET A 66 15.97 -3.79 8.37
N ALA A 67 16.45 -2.55 8.37
CA ALA A 67 16.99 -1.90 7.17
C ALA A 67 17.95 -0.78 7.57
N ASP A 68 18.96 -0.52 6.75
CA ASP A 68 19.81 0.67 6.86
C ASP A 68 19.08 1.86 6.24
N LEU A 69 18.29 2.56 7.05
CA LEU A 69 17.45 3.68 6.66
C LEU A 69 18.24 4.99 6.53
N THR A 70 19.39 5.08 7.20
CA THR A 70 20.21 6.28 7.26
C THR A 70 21.42 6.24 6.31
N GLY A 71 21.80 5.04 5.83
CA GLY A 71 22.93 4.83 4.94
C GLY A 71 24.27 4.76 5.67
N ASP A 72 24.27 4.59 6.99
CA ASP A 72 25.47 4.53 7.82
C ASP A 72 26.05 3.11 7.95
N GLY A 73 25.39 2.12 7.33
CA GLY A 73 25.77 0.70 7.36
C GLY A 73 25.26 -0.06 8.59
N THR A 74 24.58 0.60 9.53
CA THR A 74 23.97 -0.01 10.72
C THR A 74 22.46 -0.09 10.53
N PRO A 75 21.87 -1.30 10.44
CA PRO A 75 20.44 -1.40 10.22
C PRO A 75 19.64 -0.97 11.46
N GLU A 76 18.68 -0.07 11.25
CA GLU A 76 17.64 0.26 12.23
C GLU A 76 16.51 -0.76 12.20
N ARG A 77 15.81 -0.88 13.33
CA ARG A 77 14.65 -1.75 13.48
C ARG A 77 13.37 -0.94 13.33
N VAL A 78 12.60 -1.23 12.29
CA VAL A 78 11.25 -0.67 12.12
C VAL A 78 10.23 -1.61 12.75
N VAL A 79 9.36 -1.07 13.60
CA VAL A 79 8.37 -1.83 14.36
C VAL A 79 6.98 -1.30 14.07
N LEU A 80 6.09 -2.20 13.66
CA LEU A 80 4.65 -2.01 13.61
C LEU A 80 4.04 -2.72 14.82
N THR A 81 3.26 -2.01 15.62
CA THR A 81 2.54 -2.60 16.76
C THR A 81 1.11 -2.10 16.83
N ALA A 82 0.23 -2.93 17.38
CA ALA A 82 -1.16 -2.57 17.61
C ALA A 82 -1.66 -3.12 18.94
N ARG A 83 -2.53 -2.36 19.60
CA ARG A 83 -3.24 -2.83 20.78
C ARG A 83 -4.42 -3.66 20.31
N VAL A 84 -4.32 -4.97 20.41
CA VAL A 84 -5.36 -5.90 19.94
C VAL A 84 -5.56 -7.01 20.94
N GLU A 85 -6.80 -7.47 21.07
CA GLU A 85 -7.08 -8.71 21.78
C GLU A 85 -6.65 -9.89 20.91
N VAL A 86 -6.01 -10.87 21.52
CA VAL A 86 -5.63 -12.11 20.83
C VAL A 86 -6.54 -13.21 21.31
N TYR A 87 -7.44 -13.65 20.44
CA TYR A 87 -8.34 -14.77 20.71
C TYR A 87 -7.85 -16.01 19.95
N ARG A 88 -7.54 -17.09 20.68
CA ARG A 88 -7.04 -18.36 20.13
C ARG A 88 -5.83 -18.22 19.19
N GLY A 89 -4.88 -17.35 19.58
CA GLY A 89 -3.66 -17.10 18.82
C GLY A 89 -3.84 -16.25 17.57
N ARG A 90 -5.02 -15.63 17.37
CA ARG A 90 -5.30 -14.73 16.27
C ARG A 90 -5.72 -13.35 16.79
N PRO A 91 -5.23 -12.25 16.20
CA PRO A 91 -5.75 -10.92 16.48
C PRO A 91 -7.25 -10.83 16.21
N ALA A 92 -8.01 -10.29 17.15
CA ALA A 92 -9.42 -9.95 17.01
C ALA A 92 -9.55 -8.44 16.70
N TRP A 93 -9.91 -8.13 15.45
CA TRP A 93 -9.95 -6.76 14.92
C TRP A 93 -11.32 -6.14 15.15
N ASP A 94 -11.61 -5.79 16.39
CA ASP A 94 -13.01 -5.60 16.75
C ASP A 94 -13.40 -4.10 16.80
N ASP A 95 -12.52 -3.19 17.29
CA ASP A 95 -12.97 -1.82 17.63
C ASP A 95 -11.85 -0.74 17.58
N GLY A 96 -11.55 -0.17 16.41
CA GLY A 96 -10.81 1.12 16.38
C GLY A 96 -9.43 1.08 17.05
N GLN A 97 -8.73 -0.04 16.89
CA GLN A 97 -7.50 -0.29 17.64
C GLN A 97 -6.43 0.76 17.32
N PRO A 98 -5.65 1.21 18.31
CA PRO A 98 -4.52 2.07 18.07
C PRO A 98 -3.39 1.26 17.41
N TRP A 99 -2.84 1.82 16.34
CA TRP A 99 -1.70 1.31 15.59
C TRP A 99 -0.56 2.30 15.72
N GLN A 100 0.66 1.80 15.89
CA GLN A 100 1.88 2.61 15.93
C GLN A 100 2.96 2.01 15.03
N VAL A 101 3.70 2.89 14.38
CA VAL A 101 4.96 2.56 13.69
C VAL A 101 6.05 3.43 14.28
N TYR A 102 7.15 2.81 14.67
CA TYR A 102 8.34 3.51 15.14
C TYR A 102 9.62 2.85 14.62
N VAL A 103 10.67 3.66 14.54
CA VAL A 103 12.04 3.21 14.30
C VAL A 103 12.75 3.14 15.64
N GLU A 104 13.42 2.03 15.89
CA GLU A 104 14.26 1.77 17.06
C GLU A 104 15.70 1.58 16.59
N VAL A 105 16.60 2.43 17.07
CA VAL A 105 18.03 2.35 16.78
C VAL A 105 18.76 1.55 17.87
N ALA A 106 20.07 1.32 17.70
CA ALA A 106 20.85 0.43 18.57
C ALA A 106 20.86 0.82 20.06
N ASP A 107 20.74 2.11 20.39
CA ASP A 107 20.68 2.60 21.77
C ASP A 107 19.28 2.51 22.40
N SER A 108 18.33 1.85 21.71
CA SER A 108 16.92 1.73 22.09
C SER A 108 16.14 3.04 22.08
N SER A 109 16.70 4.14 21.57
CA SER A 109 15.91 5.34 21.28
C SER A 109 14.92 5.07 20.15
N ARG A 110 13.75 5.71 20.26
CA ARG A 110 12.59 5.45 19.39
C ARG A 110 12.10 6.74 18.77
N THR A 111 11.85 6.67 17.47
CA THR A 111 11.23 7.74 16.72
C THR A 111 9.93 7.23 16.13
N TYR A 112 8.80 7.79 16.57
CA TYR A 112 7.47 7.41 16.09
C TYR A 112 7.17 8.10 14.77
N LEU A 113 6.73 7.32 13.80
CA LEU A 113 6.38 7.77 12.45
C LEU A 113 4.87 7.77 12.22
N TYR A 114 4.14 6.99 13.01
CA TYR A 114 2.70 6.81 12.88
C TYR A 114 2.07 6.46 14.23
N SER A 115 0.92 7.05 14.55
CA SER A 115 0.08 6.71 15.70
C SER A 115 -1.36 7.09 15.40
N GLN A 116 -2.23 6.12 15.09
CA GLN A 116 -3.64 6.40 14.77
C GLN A 116 -4.56 5.27 15.23
N ARG A 117 -5.82 5.61 15.48
CA ARG A 117 -6.91 4.64 15.66
C ARG A 117 -7.54 4.32 14.31
N LEU A 118 -7.56 3.04 13.95
CA LEU A 118 -8.16 2.60 12.68
C LEU A 118 -9.48 1.87 12.96
N GLN A 119 -10.60 2.56 12.73
CA GLN A 119 -11.95 2.00 12.89
C GLN A 119 -12.20 0.91 11.87
N LEU A 120 -12.34 -0.33 12.34
CA LEU A 120 -12.55 -1.53 11.51
C LEU A 120 -11.47 -1.70 10.41
N GLY A 121 -10.26 -1.19 10.66
CA GLY A 121 -9.19 -1.18 9.68
C GLY A 121 -7.91 -1.81 10.18
N THR A 122 -6.97 -1.92 9.25
CA THR A 122 -5.64 -2.47 9.51
C THR A 122 -4.56 -1.59 8.94
N LEU A 123 -3.36 -1.69 9.51
CA LEU A 123 -2.15 -1.07 8.99
C LEU A 123 -1.19 -2.17 8.56
N THR A 124 -0.69 -2.08 7.33
CA THR A 124 0.41 -2.94 6.86
C THR A 124 1.67 -2.10 6.69
N MET A 125 2.79 -2.62 7.18
CA MET A 125 4.10 -1.99 7.03
C MET A 125 4.99 -2.80 6.06
N ARG A 126 5.69 -2.09 5.19
CA ARG A 126 6.74 -2.62 4.30
C ARG A 126 7.93 -1.65 4.27
N ILE A 127 9.10 -2.17 3.96
CA ILE A 127 10.30 -1.36 3.70
C ILE A 127 10.62 -1.48 2.21
N THR A 128 10.92 -0.37 1.55
CA THR A 128 11.34 -0.40 0.15
C THR A 128 12.72 -1.04 0.00
N GLN A 129 13.01 -1.56 -1.18
CA GLN A 129 14.36 -2.02 -1.46
C GLN A 129 15.30 -0.82 -1.60
N PRO A 130 16.54 -0.89 -1.10
CA PRO A 130 17.53 0.13 -1.37
C PRO A 130 17.81 0.19 -2.88
N GLU A 131 17.81 1.38 -3.45
CA GLU A 131 18.19 1.63 -4.85
C GLU A 131 19.51 2.41 -4.88
N PRO A 132 20.28 2.37 -6.00
CA PRO A 132 21.45 3.22 -6.14
C PRO A 132 21.07 4.70 -5.95
N ASN A 133 21.67 5.34 -4.94
CA ASN A 133 21.42 6.73 -4.54
C ASN A 133 20.06 7.01 -3.87
N ARG A 134 19.35 5.98 -3.40
CA ARG A 134 18.11 6.15 -2.62
C ARG A 134 18.11 5.22 -1.41
N LEU A 135 18.04 5.84 -0.23
CA LEU A 135 17.87 5.11 1.03
C LEU A 135 16.49 4.43 1.07
N PRO A 136 16.38 3.27 1.73
CA PRO A 136 15.09 2.64 1.98
C PRO A 136 14.13 3.59 2.70
N SER A 137 12.85 3.44 2.40
CA SER A 137 11.74 4.15 3.03
C SER A 137 10.74 3.16 3.61
N ILE A 138 9.89 3.66 4.50
CA ILE A 138 8.88 2.85 5.19
C ILE A 138 7.53 3.14 4.54
N LEU A 139 6.96 2.12 3.91
CA LEU A 139 5.62 2.16 3.34
C LEU A 139 4.61 1.67 4.37
N MET A 140 3.60 2.50 4.63
CA MET A 140 2.48 2.21 5.51
C MET A 140 1.20 2.25 4.67
N LEU A 141 0.48 1.14 4.65
CA LEU A 141 -0.79 0.99 3.96
C LEU A 141 -1.90 0.90 5.00
N GLU A 142 -2.66 1.99 5.12
CA GLU A 142 -3.93 2.00 5.83
C GLU A 142 -5.02 1.41 4.95
N HIS A 143 -5.76 0.47 5.54
CA HIS A 143 -6.93 -0.10 4.93
C HIS A 143 -8.10 0.01 5.90
N LEU A 144 -8.99 0.97 5.63
CA LEU A 144 -10.28 1.17 6.30
C LEU A 144 -11.40 0.68 5.37
N PRO A 145 -12.62 0.41 5.89
CA PRO A 145 -13.74 -0.03 5.05
C PRO A 145 -14.13 0.94 3.94
N ASP A 146 -13.91 2.24 4.16
CA ASP A 146 -14.30 3.35 3.28
C ASP A 146 -13.10 4.11 2.70
N ARG A 147 -11.87 3.69 3.01
CA ARG A 147 -10.66 4.39 2.56
C ARG A 147 -9.44 3.50 2.51
N MET A 148 -8.64 3.67 1.48
CA MET A 148 -7.28 3.15 1.39
C MET A 148 -6.29 4.31 1.29
N ARG A 149 -5.20 4.28 2.07
CA ARG A 149 -4.15 5.30 2.04
C ARG A 149 -2.77 4.67 2.11
N VAL A 150 -1.87 5.10 1.24
CA VAL A 150 -0.44 4.71 1.25
C VAL A 150 0.38 5.92 1.68
N ILE A 151 1.11 5.76 2.76
CA ILE A 151 2.04 6.75 3.31
C ILE A 151 3.45 6.19 3.14
N GLU A 152 4.34 6.99 2.55
CA GLU A 152 5.78 6.70 2.52
C GLU A 152 6.49 7.63 3.49
N SER A 153 7.18 7.07 4.48
CA SER A 153 8.00 7.82 5.42
C SER A 153 9.48 7.63 5.15
N SER A 154 10.23 8.73 5.18
CA SER A 154 11.69 8.73 5.18
C SER A 154 12.20 8.96 6.61
N TYR A 155 13.26 8.24 6.96
CA TYR A 155 13.93 8.36 8.25
C TYR A 155 15.36 8.86 8.02
N PRO A 156 15.62 10.15 8.23
CA PRO A 156 16.95 10.72 8.00
C PRO A 156 17.91 10.37 9.14
N GLU A 157 19.21 10.65 8.93
CA GLU A 157 20.27 10.56 9.94
C GLU A 157 19.95 11.32 11.24
N ALA A 158 20.77 11.10 12.28
CA ALA A 158 20.57 11.46 13.70
C ALA A 158 20.04 12.87 14.06
N ASN A 159 20.05 13.84 13.13
CA ASN A 159 19.51 15.19 13.34
C ASN A 159 18.39 15.60 12.37
N GLY A 160 18.10 14.77 11.37
CA GLY A 160 16.99 15.03 10.46
C GLY A 160 15.66 14.73 11.13
N ARG A 161 14.64 15.50 10.78
CA ARG A 161 13.27 15.16 11.17
C ARG A 161 12.72 14.14 10.19
N PRO A 162 12.15 13.02 10.67
CA PRO A 162 11.42 12.12 9.78
C PRO A 162 10.33 12.88 9.05
N SER A 163 10.10 12.50 7.80
CA SER A 163 9.08 13.11 6.95
C SER A 163 8.22 12.02 6.31
N ALA A 164 7.02 12.39 5.89
CA ALA A 164 6.08 11.48 5.26
C ALA A 164 5.40 12.13 4.06
N VAL A 165 5.04 11.31 3.08
CA VAL A 165 4.27 11.70 1.90
C VAL A 165 3.11 10.73 1.73
N VAL A 166 1.90 11.25 1.52
CA VAL A 166 0.76 10.43 1.11
C VAL A 166 0.89 10.17 -0.39
N ARG A 167 1.32 8.95 -0.75
CA ARG A 167 1.53 8.55 -2.15
C ARG A 167 0.24 8.20 -2.87
N PHE A 168 -0.76 7.74 -2.12
CA PHE A 168 -2.03 7.33 -2.65
C PHE A 168 -3.10 7.48 -1.58
N GLU A 169 -4.26 8.01 -1.96
CA GLU A 169 -5.45 7.99 -1.12
C GLU A 169 -6.67 7.83 -2.00
N ARG A 170 -7.56 6.92 -1.60
CA ARG A 170 -8.80 6.63 -2.31
C ARG A 170 -9.90 6.34 -1.31
N ALA A 171 -11.03 7.02 -1.47
CA ALA A 171 -12.28 6.62 -0.84
C ALA A 171 -12.80 5.34 -1.50
N LEU A 172 -13.18 4.36 -0.70
CA LEU A 172 -13.77 3.10 -1.12
C LEU A 172 -15.29 3.21 -0.93
N ASN A 173 -16.04 2.71 -1.91
CA ASN A 173 -17.48 2.56 -1.74
C ASN A 173 -17.75 1.28 -0.92
N PRO A 174 -18.21 1.38 0.35
CA PRO A 174 -18.44 0.20 1.17
C PRO A 174 -19.57 -0.69 0.63
N GLN A 175 -20.44 -0.16 -0.25
CA GLN A 175 -21.50 -0.93 -0.91
C GLN A 175 -21.12 -1.52 -2.28
N GLY A 176 -19.99 -1.13 -2.89
CA GLY A 176 -19.83 -1.22 -4.34
C GLY A 176 -18.57 -1.88 -4.91
N GLU A 177 -17.45 -1.95 -4.19
CA GLU A 177 -16.18 -2.43 -4.79
C GLU A 177 -15.98 -3.96 -4.75
N LEU A 178 -16.83 -4.69 -4.02
CA LEU A 178 -16.91 -6.16 -4.08
C LEU A 178 -17.94 -6.68 -5.10
N ALA A 179 -18.65 -5.79 -5.80
CA ALA A 179 -19.39 -6.19 -6.98
C ALA A 179 -18.36 -6.49 -8.07
N SER A 180 -17.88 -7.75 -8.12
CA SER A 180 -17.18 -8.29 -9.28
C SER A 180 -17.85 -7.75 -10.54
N PRO A 181 -17.09 -7.29 -11.56
CA PRO A 181 -17.70 -6.96 -12.83
C PRO A 181 -18.54 -8.18 -13.24
N GLN A 182 -19.84 -7.97 -13.41
CA GLN A 182 -20.68 -9.00 -14.03
C GLN A 182 -20.10 -9.19 -15.42
N LEU A 183 -19.34 -10.28 -15.60
CA LEU A 183 -18.86 -10.67 -16.91
C LEU A 183 -20.10 -10.89 -17.78
N PRO A 184 -20.13 -10.32 -19.01
CA PRO A 184 -21.25 -10.47 -19.93
C PRO A 184 -21.49 -11.92 -20.31
#